data_AF-A0A397SUY7-F1
#
_entry.id   AF-A0A397SUY7-F1
#
_cell.length_a   1.000
_cell.length_b   1.000
_cell.length_c   1.000
_cell.angle_alpha   90.00
_cell.angle_beta   90.00
_cell.angle_gamma   90.00
#
_symmetry.space_group_name_H-M   'P 1'
#
loop_
_entity.id
_entity.type
_entity.pdbx_description
1 polymer ?
#
loop_
_entity_poly.entity_id
_entity_poly.type
_entity_poly.pdbx_seq_one_letter_code
_entity_poly.pdbx_strand_id
1 'polypeptide(L)'
;MGSSQEEIQVVKEADSKPYKNVKRVEDLSSHDYTFHSIEVIENFPEPEKARKLLERLRDDKGIRAIMKKHKWNVGILQELSPSERTLLGFNRNNGQLISLRLRTNDMEGFRHYPEIRRVLLHELSHNVWNEHDDNFHRLNRQLNKEVVELDWTASGGHKTSNNEFYNPPEEEEIDEKAWQGGTFVLGGNSDRSKTLSKRELLAEAALIRLTKEEEELNKGCGSGKF
;
A
#
# COMPACT_ATOMS: atom_id res chain seq x y z
N MET A 1 -33.17 -48.60 -59.84
CA MET A 1 -34.18 -48.71 -58.76
C MET A 1 -33.45 -48.73 -57.43
N GLY A 2 -33.86 -47.88 -56.49
CA GLY A 2 -33.46 -47.85 -55.06
C GLY A 2 -32.06 -47.29 -54.82
N SER A 3 -31.84 -46.03 -54.40
CA SER A 3 -32.28 -45.34 -53.19
C SER A 3 -31.76 -45.98 -51.89
N SER A 4 -30.92 -45.22 -51.18
CA SER A 4 -31.11 -44.79 -49.78
C SER A 4 -29.89 -45.02 -48.86
N GLN A 5 -29.52 -43.93 -48.16
CA GLN A 5 -28.70 -43.80 -46.93
C GLN A 5 -27.18 -43.88 -47.15
N GLU A 6 -26.35 -42.82 -47.14
CA GLU A 6 -26.27 -41.64 -46.26
C GLU A 6 -26.52 -41.95 -44.77
N GLU A 7 -25.45 -41.95 -43.96
CA GLU A 7 -25.32 -41.02 -42.83
C GLU A 7 -23.90 -41.04 -42.19
N ILE A 8 -23.20 -39.91 -42.36
CA ILE A 8 -22.46 -39.14 -41.34
C ILE A 8 -21.20 -39.76 -40.70
N GLN A 9 -20.04 -39.36 -41.23
CA GLN A 9 -18.85 -39.03 -40.42
C GLN A 9 -18.12 -37.83 -41.03
N VAL A 10 -18.64 -36.62 -40.77
CA VAL A 10 -17.92 -35.36 -40.95
C VAL A 10 -17.33 -35.00 -39.59
N VAL A 11 -16.11 -35.46 -39.33
CA VAL A 11 -15.33 -34.97 -38.19
C VAL A 11 -14.57 -33.74 -38.68
N LYS A 12 -15.08 -32.58 -38.28
CA LYS A 12 -14.53 -31.26 -38.58
C LYS A 12 -13.08 -31.17 -38.08
N GLU A 13 -12.17 -30.90 -39.00
CA GLU A 13 -10.85 -30.35 -38.70
C GLU A 13 -11.03 -29.04 -37.93
N ALA A 14 -10.70 -29.08 -36.63
CA ALA A 14 -10.57 -27.88 -35.83
C ALA A 14 -9.10 -27.46 -35.86
N ASP A 15 -8.85 -26.31 -36.51
CA ASP A 15 -7.58 -25.60 -36.54
C ASP A 15 -6.96 -25.49 -35.13
N SER A 16 -5.98 -26.35 -34.84
CA SER A 16 -5.15 -26.26 -33.64
C SER A 16 -4.09 -25.18 -33.85
N LYS A 17 -4.50 -23.92 -33.64
CA LYS A 17 -3.52 -22.82 -33.53
C LYS A 17 -2.59 -23.14 -32.34
N PRO A 18 -1.26 -23.16 -32.54
CA PRO A 18 -0.35 -23.45 -31.45
C PRO A 18 -0.47 -22.34 -30.41
N TYR A 19 -0.81 -22.72 -29.18
CA TYR A 19 -0.74 -21.83 -28.04
C TYR A 19 0.68 -21.28 -27.97
N LYS A 20 0.81 -19.97 -28.26
CA LYS A 20 2.07 -19.26 -28.07
C LYS A 20 2.41 -19.42 -26.59
N ASN A 21 3.43 -20.23 -26.33
CA ASN A 21 4.09 -20.30 -25.04
C ASN A 21 4.56 -18.89 -24.74
N VAL A 22 3.79 -18.15 -23.93
CA VAL A 22 4.20 -16.85 -23.42
C VAL A 22 5.32 -17.18 -22.46
N LYS A 23 6.55 -17.22 -23.00
CA LYS A 23 7.76 -17.24 -22.19
C LYS A 23 7.60 -16.08 -21.24
N ARG A 24 7.38 -16.38 -19.96
CA ARG A 24 7.49 -15.43 -18.88
C ARG A 24 8.87 -14.84 -19.06
N VAL A 25 8.93 -13.60 -19.54
CA VAL A 25 10.18 -12.87 -19.62
C VAL A 25 10.57 -12.68 -18.17
N GLU A 26 11.32 -13.63 -17.63
CA GLU A 26 12.07 -13.43 -16.41
C GLU A 26 13.04 -12.31 -16.75
N ASP A 27 12.65 -11.15 -16.27
CA ASP A 27 13.29 -9.88 -16.51
C ASP A 27 14.71 -9.92 -15.97
N LEU A 28 15.67 -10.09 -16.87
CA LEU A 28 17.11 -10.10 -16.57
C LEU A 28 17.59 -8.76 -15.98
N SER A 29 16.78 -7.70 -15.99
CA SER A 29 17.04 -6.42 -15.30
C SER A 29 16.51 -6.35 -13.86
N SER A 30 15.91 -7.44 -13.36
CA SER A 30 15.22 -7.45 -12.06
C SER A 30 16.13 -7.31 -10.83
N HIS A 31 17.45 -7.42 -11.00
CA HIS A 31 18.42 -7.33 -9.91
C HIS A 31 18.98 -5.92 -9.69
N ASP A 32 18.80 -5.00 -10.65
CA ASP A 32 19.38 -3.66 -10.55
C ASP A 32 18.56 -2.75 -9.63
N TYR A 33 17.25 -3.00 -9.51
CA TYR A 33 16.31 -2.15 -8.78
C TYR A 33 15.69 -2.89 -7.60
N THR A 34 16.49 -3.12 -6.57
CA THR A 34 16.11 -3.87 -5.37
C THR A 34 16.86 -3.34 -4.13
N PHE A 35 16.57 -3.94 -2.98
CA PHE A 35 17.39 -3.82 -1.78
C PHE A 35 18.52 -4.86 -1.84
N HIS A 36 19.77 -4.42 -1.90
CA HIS A 36 20.91 -5.31 -2.13
C HIS A 36 21.28 -6.13 -0.89
N SER A 37 21.13 -5.56 0.30
CA SER A 37 21.43 -6.21 1.57
C SER A 37 20.36 -5.94 2.62
N ILE A 38 20.15 -6.90 3.51
CA ILE A 38 19.19 -6.83 4.60
C ILE A 38 19.93 -7.06 5.90
N GLU A 39 19.81 -6.12 6.83
CA GLU A 39 20.45 -6.19 8.15
C GLU A 39 19.41 -6.12 9.27
N VAL A 40 19.59 -6.95 10.30
CA VAL A 40 18.70 -7.00 11.46
C VAL A 40 19.53 -6.94 12.73
N ILE A 41 18.92 -6.50 13.83
CA ILE A 41 19.63 -6.40 15.09
C ILE A 41 19.48 -7.71 15.86
N GLU A 42 20.55 -8.51 15.89
CA GLU A 42 20.54 -9.87 16.46
C GLU A 42 20.31 -9.92 17.98
N ASN A 43 20.63 -8.83 18.68
CA ASN A 43 20.53 -8.74 20.15
C ASN A 43 19.11 -8.54 20.68
N PHE A 44 18.10 -8.47 19.81
CA PHE A 44 16.69 -8.28 20.19
C PHE A 44 15.87 -9.56 20.05
N PRO A 45 14.73 -9.69 20.77
CA PRO A 45 13.91 -10.90 20.71
C PRO A 45 13.41 -11.18 19.28
N GLU A 46 13.40 -12.44 18.87
CA GLU A 46 12.87 -12.88 17.56
C GLU A 46 13.50 -12.21 16.32
N PRO A 47 14.85 -12.24 16.16
CA PRO A 47 15.53 -11.60 15.02
C PRO A 47 15.12 -12.22 13.67
N GLU A 48 14.79 -13.51 13.64
CA GLU A 48 14.31 -14.19 12.44
C GLU A 48 12.97 -13.65 11.94
N LYS A 49 12.08 -13.19 12.84
CA LYS A 49 10.82 -12.55 12.43
C LYS A 49 11.07 -11.18 11.83
N ALA A 50 12.00 -10.41 12.41
CA ALA A 50 12.42 -9.12 11.85
C ALA A 50 13.00 -9.30 10.44
N ARG A 51 13.88 -10.30 10.25
CA ARG A 51 14.47 -10.62 8.95
C ARG A 51 13.40 -10.99 7.92
N LYS A 52 12.47 -11.88 8.29
CA LYS A 52 11.33 -12.25 7.42
C LYS A 52 10.45 -11.05 7.04
N LEU A 53 10.27 -10.08 7.93
CA LEU A 53 9.52 -8.85 7.62
C LEU A 53 10.25 -7.99 6.60
N LEU A 54 11.57 -7.80 6.74
CA LEU A 54 12.37 -7.05 5.77
C LEU A 54 12.45 -7.76 4.42
N GLU A 55 12.63 -9.08 4.42
CA GLU A 55 12.59 -9.90 3.20
C GLU A 55 11.22 -9.80 2.52
N ARG A 56 10.13 -9.84 3.31
CA ARG A 56 8.78 -9.64 2.78
C ARG A 56 8.62 -8.27 2.14
N LEU A 57 9.19 -7.20 2.70
CA LEU A 57 9.17 -5.87 2.09
C LEU A 57 9.97 -5.82 0.79
N ARG A 58 11.17 -6.43 0.76
CA ARG A 58 11.99 -6.55 -0.45
C ARG A 58 11.24 -7.30 -1.56
N ASP A 59 10.57 -8.39 -1.19
CA ASP A 59 9.93 -9.29 -2.15
C ASP A 59 8.48 -8.89 -2.48
N ASP A 60 7.96 -7.84 -1.84
CA ASP A 60 6.64 -7.26 -2.10
C ASP A 60 6.56 -6.79 -3.56
N LYS A 61 5.56 -7.31 -4.28
CA LYS A 61 5.41 -7.07 -5.71
C LYS A 61 5.16 -5.60 -6.04
N GLY A 62 4.39 -4.91 -5.19
CA GLY A 62 4.11 -3.50 -5.34
C GLY A 62 5.39 -2.67 -5.16
N ILE A 63 6.17 -2.97 -4.12
CA ILE A 63 7.45 -2.30 -3.86
C ILE A 63 8.44 -2.55 -5.00
N ARG A 64 8.62 -3.81 -5.44
CA ARG A 64 9.50 -4.16 -6.56
C ARG A 64 9.11 -3.44 -7.85
N ALA A 65 7.80 -3.36 -8.12
CA ALA A 65 7.31 -2.65 -9.30
C ALA A 65 7.58 -1.14 -9.22
N ILE A 66 7.42 -0.53 -8.04
CA ILE A 66 7.77 0.86 -7.78
C ILE A 66 9.27 1.09 -7.99
N MET A 67 10.13 0.29 -7.35
CA MET A 67 11.59 0.44 -7.48
C MET A 67 12.03 0.33 -8.93
N LYS A 68 11.48 -0.61 -9.69
CA LYS A 68 11.76 -0.73 -11.13
C LYS A 68 11.25 0.47 -11.94
N LYS A 69 10.05 0.96 -11.65
CA LYS A 69 9.44 2.10 -12.37
C LYS A 69 10.23 3.39 -12.18
N HIS A 70 10.65 3.66 -10.94
CA HIS A 70 11.42 4.85 -10.57
C HIS A 70 12.94 4.65 -10.67
N LYS A 71 13.39 3.46 -11.06
CA LYS A 71 14.80 3.06 -11.20
C LYS A 71 15.61 3.27 -9.92
N TRP A 72 15.01 2.98 -8.78
CA TRP A 72 15.67 3.07 -7.48
C TRP A 72 16.39 1.78 -7.13
N ASN A 73 17.63 1.94 -6.66
CA ASN A 73 18.39 0.91 -5.96
C ASN A 73 18.59 1.36 -4.52
N VAL A 74 18.59 0.40 -3.59
CA VAL A 74 18.88 0.68 -2.19
C VAL A 74 19.97 -0.26 -1.72
N GLY A 75 21.03 0.28 -1.13
CA GLY A 75 22.17 -0.51 -0.67
C GLY A 75 21.79 -1.46 0.47
N ILE A 76 21.41 -0.89 1.60
CA ILE A 76 21.08 -1.62 2.83
C ILE A 76 19.66 -1.27 3.28
N LEU A 77 18.83 -2.30 3.52
CA LEU A 77 17.58 -2.18 4.24
C LEU A 77 17.75 -2.79 5.64
N GLN A 78 17.73 -1.96 6.68
CA GLN A 78 18.01 -2.42 8.04
C GLN A 78 16.88 -2.16 9.04
N GLU A 79 16.90 -2.92 10.13
CA GLU A 79 16.07 -2.65 11.30
C GLU A 79 16.60 -1.44 12.09
N LEU A 80 15.70 -0.52 12.45
CA LEU A 80 16.00 0.63 13.28
C LEU A 80 16.09 0.24 14.76
N SER A 81 17.13 0.73 15.45
CA SER A 81 17.32 0.48 16.88
C SER A 81 16.17 1.05 17.73
N PRO A 82 15.59 0.27 18.67
CA PRO A 82 14.55 0.73 19.59
C PRO A 82 14.96 1.91 20.49
N SER A 83 16.27 2.17 20.64
CA SER A 83 16.77 3.32 21.39
C SER A 83 16.25 4.65 20.82
N GLU A 84 16.00 4.72 19.52
CA GLU A 84 15.56 5.93 18.84
C GLU A 84 14.03 6.07 18.89
N ARG A 85 13.42 6.06 20.08
CA ARG A 85 11.97 5.93 20.33
C ARG A 85 11.05 6.87 19.55
N THR A 86 11.53 7.99 19.04
CA THR A 86 10.75 8.92 18.21
C THR A 86 10.69 8.55 16.73
N LEU A 87 11.69 7.84 16.20
CA LEU A 87 11.85 7.64 14.76
C LEU A 87 11.19 6.36 14.25
N LEU A 88 10.36 6.47 13.21
CA LEU A 88 9.74 5.34 12.51
C LEU A 88 10.60 4.83 11.36
N GLY A 89 11.39 5.71 10.75
CA GLY A 89 12.31 5.37 9.69
C GLY A 89 13.25 6.53 9.37
N PHE A 90 14.30 6.22 8.62
CA PHE A 90 15.12 7.24 7.97
C PHE A 90 15.79 6.67 6.71
N ASN A 91 16.09 7.55 5.78
CA ASN A 91 16.86 7.32 4.57
C ASN A 91 18.15 8.12 4.65
N ARG A 92 19.29 7.44 4.46
CA ARG A 92 20.61 8.05 4.42
C ARG A 92 21.11 8.07 2.98
N ASN A 93 21.58 9.25 2.54
CA ASN A 93 22.19 9.47 1.23
C ASN A 93 21.34 8.94 0.06
N ASN A 94 20.06 9.30 0.03
CA ASN A 94 19.14 9.04 -1.09
C ASN A 94 19.09 7.56 -1.53
N GLY A 95 19.03 6.65 -0.56
CA GLY A 95 18.90 5.21 -0.81
C GLY A 95 20.19 4.41 -0.55
N GLN A 96 21.26 5.01 -0.03
CA GLN A 96 22.41 4.21 0.40
C GLN A 96 22.00 3.23 1.51
N LEU A 97 21.26 3.72 2.50
CA LEU A 97 20.78 2.94 3.62
C LEU A 97 19.40 3.45 4.05
N ILE A 98 18.45 2.53 4.17
CA ILE A 98 17.13 2.80 4.72
C ILE A 98 16.96 1.97 5.99
N SER A 99 16.62 2.64 7.09
CA SER A 99 16.31 1.98 8.36
C SER A 99 14.83 2.10 8.67
N LEU A 100 14.20 1.01 9.09
CA LEU A 100 12.79 0.99 9.44
C LEU A 100 12.57 0.46 10.85
N ARG A 101 11.67 1.11 11.58
CA ARG A 101 11.17 0.57 12.84
C ARG A 101 10.21 -0.57 12.57
N LEU A 102 10.63 -1.77 12.96
CA LEU A 102 9.78 -2.97 12.87
C LEU A 102 9.03 -3.25 14.17
N ARG A 103 9.58 -2.83 15.31
CA ARG A 103 9.08 -3.17 16.64
C ARG A 103 8.13 -2.13 17.22
N THR A 104 7.25 -2.59 18.09
CA THR A 104 6.41 -1.74 18.95
C THR A 104 7.22 -1.18 20.12
N ASN A 105 6.70 -0.16 20.79
CA ASN A 105 7.45 0.58 21.83
C ASN A 105 7.68 -0.24 23.11
N ASP A 106 6.86 -1.26 23.35
CA ASP A 106 6.97 -2.28 24.40
C ASP A 106 8.05 -3.33 24.09
N MET A 107 8.62 -3.35 22.87
CA MET A 107 9.64 -4.31 22.41
C MET A 107 9.21 -5.79 22.40
N GLU A 108 7.96 -6.08 22.77
CA GLU A 108 7.39 -7.42 22.79
C GLU A 108 6.78 -7.81 21.43
N GLY A 109 6.48 -6.83 20.57
CA GLY A 109 5.75 -7.04 19.33
C GLY A 109 6.36 -6.38 18.10
N PHE A 110 5.72 -6.67 16.97
CA PHE A 110 6.00 -6.06 15.67
C PHE A 110 4.84 -5.18 15.23
N ARG A 111 5.18 -4.12 14.50
CA ARG A 111 4.20 -3.22 13.89
C ARG A 111 3.44 -3.91 12.77
N HIS A 112 2.26 -3.39 12.47
CA HIS A 112 1.45 -3.92 11.39
C HIS A 112 2.14 -3.71 10.04
N TYR A 113 2.18 -4.77 9.22
CA TYR A 113 2.85 -4.73 7.91
C TYR A 113 2.45 -3.54 7.01
N PRO A 114 1.15 -3.18 6.89
CA PRO A 114 0.75 -2.02 6.08
C PRO A 114 1.35 -0.70 6.58
N GLU A 115 1.54 -0.53 7.90
CA GLU A 115 2.17 0.66 8.47
C GLU A 115 3.66 0.70 8.12
N ILE A 116 4.36 -0.42 8.29
CA ILE A 116 5.79 -0.53 7.93
C ILE A 116 5.98 -0.24 6.43
N ARG A 117 5.09 -0.78 5.58
CA ARG A 117 5.11 -0.51 4.14
C ARG A 117 4.91 0.98 3.82
N ARG A 118 3.99 1.66 4.51
CA ARG A 118 3.77 3.11 4.34
C ARG A 118 5.02 3.91 4.73
N VAL A 119 5.66 3.56 5.85
CA VAL A 119 6.93 4.19 6.26
C VAL A 119 8.01 3.95 5.20
N LEU A 120 8.15 2.74 4.66
CA LEU A 120 9.11 2.47 3.59
C LEU A 120 8.87 3.32 2.33
N LEU A 121 7.62 3.52 1.92
CA LEU A 121 7.31 4.38 0.76
C LEU A 121 7.62 5.86 1.04
N HIS A 122 7.41 6.30 2.28
CA HIS A 122 7.86 7.62 2.74
C HIS A 122 9.38 7.73 2.62
N GLU A 123 10.14 6.76 3.14
CA GLU A 123 11.60 6.77 3.04
C GLU A 123 12.10 6.67 1.60
N LEU A 124 11.45 5.91 0.72
CA LEU A 124 11.80 5.87 -0.70
C LEU A 124 11.56 7.20 -1.41
N SER A 125 10.58 8.00 -0.96
CA SER A 125 10.36 9.35 -1.50
C SER A 125 11.55 10.27 -1.22
N HIS A 126 12.29 10.01 -0.13
CA HIS A 126 13.55 10.70 0.17
C HIS A 126 14.70 10.36 -0.78
N ASN A 127 14.56 9.39 -1.69
CA ASN A 127 15.54 9.24 -2.79
C ASN A 127 15.51 10.42 -3.77
N VAL A 128 14.43 11.20 -3.78
CA VAL A 128 14.22 12.33 -4.70
C VAL A 128 14.12 13.65 -3.94
N TRP A 129 13.35 13.69 -2.85
CA TRP A 129 13.05 14.92 -2.11
C TRP A 129 13.45 14.78 -0.63
N ASN A 130 14.39 15.60 -0.17
CA ASN A 130 14.87 15.53 1.21
C ASN A 130 13.88 16.17 2.21
N GLU A 131 13.30 17.32 1.86
CA GLU A 131 12.36 18.04 2.72
C GLU A 131 10.93 17.55 2.51
N HIS A 132 10.10 17.64 3.56
CA HIS A 132 8.67 17.32 3.50
C HIS A 132 7.87 18.48 2.88
N ASP A 133 8.18 18.84 1.63
CA ASP A 133 7.48 19.85 0.86
C ASP A 133 6.26 19.25 0.10
N ASP A 134 5.53 20.11 -0.63
CA ASP A 134 4.38 19.67 -1.42
C ASP A 134 4.77 18.64 -2.51
N ASN A 135 6.00 18.70 -3.02
CA ASN A 135 6.50 17.74 -4.02
C ASN A 135 6.72 16.37 -3.40
N PHE A 136 7.33 16.32 -2.21
CA PHE A 136 7.48 15.12 -1.40
C PHE A 136 6.11 14.50 -1.10
N HIS A 137 5.16 15.28 -0.59
CA HIS A 137 3.83 14.78 -0.25
C HIS A 137 3.09 14.25 -1.48
N ARG A 138 3.21 14.91 -2.62
CA ARG A 138 2.65 14.44 -3.89
C ARG A 138 3.27 13.11 -4.32
N LEU A 139 4.60 12.98 -4.25
CA LEU A 139 5.29 11.73 -4.58
C LEU A 139 4.88 10.61 -3.61
N ASN A 140 4.90 10.84 -2.30
CA ASN A 140 4.53 9.84 -1.31
C ASN A 140 3.09 9.33 -1.49
N ARG A 141 2.12 10.23 -1.74
CA ARG A 141 0.73 9.85 -2.07
C ARG A 141 0.65 9.04 -3.36
N GLN A 142 1.41 9.45 -4.38
CA GLN A 142 1.49 8.71 -5.64
C GLN A 142 2.02 7.29 -5.42
N LEU A 143 3.12 7.12 -4.68
CA LEU A 143 3.69 5.80 -4.38
C LEU A 143 2.71 4.92 -3.59
N ASN A 144 2.00 5.48 -2.61
CA ASN A 144 0.97 4.75 -1.85
C ASN A 144 -0.21 4.28 -2.71
N LYS A 145 -0.54 5.00 -3.78
CA LYS A 145 -1.53 4.58 -4.78
C LYS A 145 -0.94 3.50 -5.69
N GLU A 146 0.27 3.73 -6.21
CA GLU A 146 0.96 2.82 -7.12
C GLU A 146 1.22 1.44 -6.50
N VAL A 147 1.55 1.36 -5.20
CA VAL A 147 1.83 0.07 -4.54
C VAL A 147 0.62 -0.87 -4.55
N VAL A 148 -0.59 -0.31 -4.48
CA VAL A 148 -1.84 -1.07 -4.51
C VAL A 148 -2.22 -1.43 -5.94
N GLU A 149 -2.05 -0.50 -6.88
CA GLU A 149 -2.36 -0.71 -8.30
C GLU A 149 -1.42 -1.71 -8.98
N LEU A 150 -0.13 -1.69 -8.62
CA LEU A 150 0.89 -2.56 -9.19
C LEU A 150 0.93 -3.94 -8.52
N ASP A 151 0.30 -4.11 -7.37
CA ASP A 151 0.05 -5.42 -6.78
C ASP A 151 -1.10 -6.13 -7.51
N TRP A 152 -0.77 -6.75 -8.64
CA TRP A 152 -1.69 -7.55 -9.45
C TRP A 152 -2.32 -8.72 -8.69
N THR A 153 -1.76 -9.14 -7.55
CA THR A 153 -2.37 -10.15 -6.68
C THR A 153 -3.40 -9.59 -5.71
N ALA A 154 -3.37 -8.29 -5.43
CA ALA A 154 -4.40 -7.60 -4.67
C ALA A 154 -5.62 -7.20 -5.53
N SER A 155 -5.47 -7.15 -6.86
CA SER A 155 -6.52 -6.73 -7.81
C SER A 155 -7.68 -7.72 -8.00
N GLY A 156 -7.76 -8.77 -7.16
CA GLY A 156 -8.81 -9.81 -7.23
C GLY A 156 -10.21 -9.37 -6.81
N GLY A 157 -10.39 -8.13 -6.34
CA GLY A 157 -11.69 -7.58 -5.96
C GLY A 157 -12.47 -7.07 -7.17
N HIS A 158 -13.06 -7.96 -7.97
CA HIS A 158 -14.13 -7.55 -8.88
C HIS A 158 -15.37 -7.18 -8.06
N LYS A 159 -16.03 -6.05 -8.36
CA LYS A 159 -17.37 -5.77 -7.83
C LYS A 159 -18.28 -6.94 -8.23
N THR A 160 -18.69 -7.76 -7.28
CA THR A 160 -19.54 -8.93 -7.52
C THR A 160 -20.97 -8.56 -7.86
N SER A 161 -21.36 -7.29 -7.71
CA SER A 161 -22.68 -6.82 -8.08
C SER A 161 -22.62 -5.48 -8.81
N ASN A 162 -23.38 -5.41 -9.90
CA ASN A 162 -23.71 -4.17 -10.61
C ASN A 162 -24.90 -3.44 -9.95
N ASN A 163 -25.23 -3.76 -8.69
CA ASN A 163 -26.34 -3.14 -7.97
C ASN A 163 -25.98 -1.73 -7.54
N GLU A 164 -26.94 -0.82 -7.74
CA GLU A 164 -26.94 0.50 -7.13
C GLU A 164 -26.80 0.32 -5.62
N PHE A 165 -25.74 0.92 -5.05
CA PHE A 165 -25.64 1.06 -3.61
C PHE A 165 -26.81 1.92 -3.15
N TYR A 166 -27.40 1.57 -2.00
CA TYR A 166 -28.45 2.35 -1.36
C TYR A 166 -28.04 3.83 -1.32
N ASN A 167 -28.69 4.62 -2.17
CA ASN A 167 -28.66 6.06 -2.11
C ASN A 167 -29.79 6.43 -1.14
N PRO A 168 -29.49 6.78 0.12
CA PRO A 168 -30.54 7.18 1.04
C PRO A 168 -31.35 8.31 0.39
N PRO A 169 -32.68 8.23 0.40
CA PRO A 169 -33.51 9.34 -0.05
C PRO A 169 -33.14 10.59 0.75
N GLU A 170 -33.15 11.75 0.08
CA GLU A 170 -33.05 13.04 0.75
C GLU A 170 -34.28 13.19 1.67
N GLU A 171 -34.00 13.05 2.97
CA GLU A 171 -34.78 13.46 4.15
C GLU A 171 -36.28 13.08 4.21
N GLU A 172 -36.60 12.18 5.14
CA GLU A 172 -37.76 12.41 6.01
C GLU A 172 -37.21 12.79 7.40
N GLU A 173 -37.76 13.83 8.03
CA GLU A 173 -37.52 14.18 9.43
C GLU A 173 -37.93 12.99 10.32
N ILE A 174 -36.96 12.14 10.67
CA ILE A 174 -37.16 11.08 11.65
C ILE A 174 -36.94 11.68 13.04
N ASP A 175 -37.97 11.56 13.88
CA ASP A 175 -38.07 12.04 15.25
C ASP A 175 -36.75 11.92 16.04
N GLU A 176 -36.28 13.08 16.50
CA GLU A 176 -35.01 13.32 17.19
C GLU A 176 -34.96 12.67 18.59
N LYS A 177 -34.80 11.34 18.73
CA LYS A 177 -34.30 10.77 20.01
C LYS A 177 -33.86 9.31 20.14
N ALA A 178 -33.87 8.47 19.09
CA ALA A 178 -33.63 7.04 19.34
C ALA A 178 -32.18 6.54 19.12
N TRP A 179 -31.39 7.08 18.20
CA TRP A 179 -29.98 6.70 18.04
C TRP A 179 -29.25 7.64 17.08
N GLN A 180 -28.32 8.47 17.59
CA GLN A 180 -27.44 9.28 16.74
C GLN A 180 -26.21 8.46 16.34
N GLY A 181 -26.37 7.62 15.32
CA GLY A 181 -25.26 6.96 14.63
C GLY A 181 -24.48 7.99 13.80
N GLY A 182 -23.39 8.52 14.35
CA GLY A 182 -22.55 9.53 13.72
C GLY A 182 -21.05 9.20 13.82
N THR A 183 -20.26 9.74 12.89
CA THR A 183 -18.80 9.75 13.00
C THR A 183 -18.37 10.95 13.82
N PHE A 184 -18.07 10.73 15.09
CA PHE A 184 -17.61 11.78 16.00
C PHE A 184 -16.08 11.79 16.09
N VAL A 185 -15.52 12.98 16.23
CA VAL A 185 -14.12 13.17 16.66
C VAL A 185 -14.18 13.76 18.06
N LEU A 186 -13.39 13.21 18.99
CA LEU A 186 -13.26 13.74 20.35
C LEU A 186 -12.81 15.22 20.29
N GLY A 187 -13.63 16.12 20.84
CA GLY A 187 -13.39 17.56 20.82
C GLY A 187 -13.93 18.31 19.58
N GLY A 188 -14.69 17.65 18.71
CA GLY A 188 -15.32 18.30 17.55
C GLY A 188 -16.46 19.22 17.94
N ASN A 189 -16.51 20.42 17.33
CA ASN A 189 -17.57 21.39 17.58
C ASN A 189 -18.90 20.92 16.95
N SER A 190 -19.93 20.75 17.76
CA SER A 190 -21.25 20.25 17.34
C SER A 190 -21.99 21.18 16.38
N ASP A 191 -21.69 22.49 16.38
CA ASP A 191 -22.32 23.44 15.45
C ASP A 191 -21.95 23.20 13.98
N ARG A 192 -20.78 22.58 13.68
CA ARG A 192 -20.43 22.23 12.29
C ARG A 192 -21.33 21.16 11.69
N SER A 193 -21.97 20.34 12.53
CA SER A 193 -22.90 19.30 12.10
C SER A 193 -24.20 19.84 11.51
N LYS A 194 -24.53 21.12 11.74
CA LYS A 194 -25.78 21.75 11.27
C LYS A 194 -25.66 22.38 9.87
N THR A 195 -24.44 22.54 9.35
CA THR A 195 -24.19 23.33 8.11
C THR A 195 -23.72 22.50 6.92
N LEU A 196 -23.30 21.25 7.13
CA LEU A 196 -22.76 20.37 6.09
C LEU A 196 -23.63 19.14 5.94
N SER A 197 -23.81 18.67 4.70
CA SER A 197 -24.48 17.40 4.46
C SER A 197 -23.70 16.26 5.12
N LYS A 198 -24.40 15.17 5.48
CA LYS A 198 -23.78 13.97 6.06
C LYS A 198 -22.63 13.44 5.19
N ARG A 199 -22.76 13.52 3.86
CA ARG A 199 -21.74 13.11 2.89
C ARG A 199 -20.48 13.99 2.99
N GLU A 200 -20.66 15.30 3.06
CA GLU A 200 -19.54 16.25 3.19
C GLU A 200 -18.84 16.07 4.54
N LEU A 201 -19.58 15.90 5.63
CA LEU A 201 -19.02 15.68 6.96
C LEU A 201 -18.19 14.38 7.03
N LEU A 202 -18.66 13.31 6.38
CA LEU A 202 -17.91 12.06 6.25
C LEU A 202 -16.63 12.25 5.43
N ALA A 203 -16.72 12.99 4.32
CA ALA A 203 -15.57 13.28 3.48
C ALA A 203 -14.52 14.12 4.23
N GLU A 204 -14.93 15.18 4.94
CA GLU A 204 -14.06 16.01 5.77
C GLU A 204 -13.39 15.17 6.86
N ALA A 205 -14.16 14.35 7.59
CA ALA A 205 -13.62 13.48 8.63
C ALA A 205 -12.60 12.46 8.07
N ALA A 206 -12.81 11.95 6.85
CA ALA A 206 -11.85 11.08 6.19
C ALA A 206 -10.55 11.82 5.82
N LEU A 207 -10.66 13.05 5.30
CA LEU A 207 -9.49 13.88 4.98
C LEU A 207 -8.67 14.21 6.23
N ILE A 208 -9.31 14.58 7.34
CA ILE A 208 -8.63 14.88 8.62
C ILE A 208 -7.83 13.68 9.13
N ARG A 209 -8.36 12.46 8.98
CA ARG A 209 -7.63 11.25 9.38
C ARG A 209 -6.39 11.04 8.52
N LEU A 210 -6.52 11.22 7.21
CA LEU A 210 -5.39 11.10 6.27
C LEU A 210 -4.30 12.15 6.56
N THR A 211 -4.68 13.41 6.77
CA THR A 211 -3.69 14.46 7.10
C THR A 211 -3.00 14.19 8.42
N LYS A 212 -3.73 13.73 9.44
CA LYS A 212 -3.13 13.36 10.73
C LYS A 212 -2.15 12.20 10.59
N GLU A 213 -2.47 11.17 9.80
CA GLU A 213 -1.54 10.06 9.54
C GLU A 213 -0.26 10.55 8.84
N GLU A 214 -0.37 11.48 7.87
CA GLU A 214 0.79 12.09 7.21
C GLU A 214 1.65 12.91 8.19
N GLU A 215 1.02 13.70 9.06
CA GLU A 215 1.73 14.47 10.08
C GLU A 215 2.51 13.59 11.07
N GLU A 216 1.92 12.47 11.51
CA GLU A 216 2.59 11.53 12.41
C GLU A 216 3.78 10.83 11.73
N LEU A 217 3.67 10.52 10.44
CA LEU A 217 4.80 10.00 9.65
C LEU A 217 5.92 11.04 9.53
N ASN A 218 5.59 12.29 9.22
CA ASN A 218 6.57 13.37 9.14
C ASN A 218 7.31 13.57 10.47
N LYS A 219 6.59 13.59 11.60
CA LYS A 219 7.20 13.71 12.95
C LYS A 219 8.10 12.53 13.29
N GLY A 220 7.74 11.34 12.82
CA GLY A 220 8.50 10.11 13.00
C GLY A 220 9.67 9.94 12.01
N CYS A 221 9.83 10.82 11.02
CA CYS A 221 10.89 10.69 10.03
C CYS A 221 12.22 11.27 10.54
N GLY A 222 13.31 10.52 10.35
CA GLY A 222 14.67 10.94 10.71
C GLY A 222 15.48 11.55 9.56
N SER A 223 15.00 11.50 8.32
CA SER A 223 15.78 11.77 7.10
C SER A 223 16.25 13.22 6.94
N GLY A 224 15.58 14.20 7.54
CA GLY A 224 16.00 15.60 7.54
C GLY A 224 17.04 15.97 8.62
N LYS A 225 17.43 15.03 9.49
CA LYS A 225 18.32 15.28 10.64
C LYS A 225 19.75 14.75 10.46
N PHE A 226 20.03 14.00 9.38
CA PHE A 226 21.29 13.30 9.16
C PHE A 226 21.84 13.51 7.75
#